data_AF-A0A7S4M4W1-F1
#
_entry.id   AF-A0A7S4M4W1-F1
#
_cell.length_a   1.000
_cell.length_b   1.000
_cell.length_c   1.000
_cell.angle_alpha   90.00
_cell.angle_beta   90.00
_cell.angle_gamma   90.00
#
_symmetry.space_group_name_H-M   'P 1'
#
loop_
_entity.id
_entity.type
_entity.pdbx_description
1 polymer ?
#
loop_
_entity_poly.entity_id
_entity_poly.type
_entity_poly.pdbx_seq_one_letter_code
_entity_poly.pdbx_strand_id
1 'polypeptide(L)'
;RFPFLLRMEKLLELLRSDVSTDEKVDKINQFNDDNKSNFTFINKTGDEEKKQNLLVCLLELLASASPADSLVILRAIRLLGRDPFALEPLKEEKYLRTIVEKSQLGTDFSDSDANESGMEACKCLVNVCVQNIKNPEVFDLFYDPLNLPDLCIDAFQREDLPDGFYFPLLRFYLQYSGRHEKTQELSRKRNLLIELFRIVEKHAGRYEEEEARLALLDALSLTFVFSQHLGPLEGQKEPTSEELEGFKRIIPILQKFLALPIDNSKTQEIVSGAIKVMINVPAACTDDFEHEKTLRDLLGFLVMKLQACEVEDNISPADLTPVLLILTSISKAVPASRVIIKDTLLPGWRDFEPQKNMVDPPKQLEDKSTIGYKLLYCMTCSNPGLYHYSSELLFNLCDEDGDEFVRIVGIGKGAGILANRGLLANFASKMNRPTIPQNVTEEDVKEWQSLMERLEKYNKGQGQ
;
A
#
# COMPACT_ATOMS: atom_id res chain seq x y z
N ARG A 1 2.02 32.68 27.97
CA ARG A 1 1.37 32.65 26.64
C ARG A 1 2.40 32.18 25.63
N PHE A 2 2.06 31.20 24.80
CA PHE A 2 3.04 30.45 23.99
C PHE A 2 3.68 31.35 22.90
N PRO A 3 5.01 31.29 22.68
CA PRO A 3 5.73 32.15 21.73
C PRO A 3 5.11 32.23 20.34
N PHE A 4 4.51 31.14 19.86
CA PHE A 4 3.82 31.10 18.58
C PHE A 4 2.60 32.01 18.50
N LEU A 5 1.69 31.98 19.48
CA LEU A 5 0.48 32.79 19.45
C LEU A 5 0.84 34.28 19.41
N LEU A 6 1.85 34.69 20.17
CA LEU A 6 2.34 36.07 20.14
C LEU A 6 2.94 36.45 18.79
N ARG A 7 3.70 35.55 18.15
CA ARG A 7 4.25 35.78 16.80
C ARG A 7 3.15 35.87 15.75
N MET A 8 2.13 35.02 15.86
CA MET A 8 0.95 34.99 14.99
C MET A 8 0.12 36.27 15.12
N GLU A 9 -0.16 36.72 16.34
CA GLU A 9 -0.88 37.98 16.60
C GLU A 9 -0.14 39.18 15.99
N LYS A 10 1.17 39.29 16.24
CA LYS A 10 2.01 40.34 15.66
C LYS A 10 2.03 40.31 14.13
N LEU A 11 2.05 39.13 13.54
CA LEU A 11 1.99 38.99 12.09
C LEU A 11 0.63 39.45 11.56
N LEU A 12 -0.48 39.01 12.18
CA LEU A 12 -1.82 39.41 11.80
C LEU A 12 -2.03 40.93 11.88
N GLU A 13 -1.55 41.56 12.95
CA GLU A 13 -1.58 43.03 13.10
C GLU A 13 -0.81 43.73 11.97
N LEU A 14 0.38 43.23 11.64
CA LEU A 14 1.22 43.82 10.58
C LEU A 14 0.59 43.62 9.19
N LEU A 15 0.01 42.46 8.89
CA LEU A 15 -0.66 42.22 7.60
C LEU A 15 -1.86 43.14 7.38
N ARG A 16 -2.56 43.52 8.46
CA ARG A 16 -3.69 44.47 8.44
C ARG A 16 -3.28 45.94 8.41
N SER A 17 -1.99 46.23 8.62
CA SER A 17 -1.49 47.61 8.57
C SER A 17 -1.12 48.04 7.15
N ASP A 18 -1.01 49.35 6.94
CA ASP A 18 -0.68 49.98 5.66
C ASP A 18 0.83 49.96 5.33
N VAL A 19 1.57 48.98 5.86
CA VAL A 19 2.98 48.77 5.52
C VAL A 19 3.13 48.20 4.10
N SER A 20 4.33 48.34 3.54
CA SER A 20 4.67 47.83 2.20
C SER A 20 4.53 46.31 2.10
N THR A 21 4.27 45.80 0.89
CA THR A 21 4.24 44.35 0.62
C THR A 21 5.55 43.67 1.01
N ASP A 22 6.68 44.29 0.69
CA ASP A 22 8.02 43.76 1.01
C ASP A 22 8.18 43.55 2.52
N GLU A 23 7.77 44.54 3.33
CA GLU A 23 7.81 44.44 4.79
C GLU A 23 6.88 43.34 5.33
N LYS A 24 5.71 43.13 4.69
CA LYS A 24 4.82 42.01 5.02
C LYS A 24 5.50 40.67 4.72
N VAL A 25 6.09 40.52 3.53
CA VAL A 25 6.77 39.29 3.11
C VAL A 25 7.97 38.97 4.00
N ASP A 26 8.80 39.95 4.34
CA ASP A 26 9.92 39.79 5.28
C ASP A 26 9.44 39.26 6.63
N LYS A 27 8.31 39.78 7.13
CA LYS A 27 7.75 39.35 8.41
C LYS A 27 7.19 37.93 8.34
N ILE A 28 6.56 37.56 7.22
CA ILE A 28 6.10 36.19 6.97
C ILE A 28 7.29 35.24 6.91
N ASN A 29 8.38 35.63 6.26
CA ASN A 29 9.58 34.80 6.18
C ASN A 29 10.18 34.54 7.57
N GLN A 30 10.28 35.60 8.40
CA GLN A 30 10.68 35.45 9.80
C GLN A 30 9.75 34.50 10.57
N PHE A 31 8.44 34.62 10.36
CA PHE A 31 7.46 33.72 10.97
C PHE A 31 7.66 32.26 10.54
N ASN A 32 7.98 32.00 9.28
CA ASN A 32 8.26 30.66 8.77
C ASN A 32 9.49 30.04 9.45
N ASP A 33 10.60 30.78 9.49
CA ASP A 33 11.85 30.32 10.11
C ASP A 33 11.69 30.01 11.59
N ASP A 34 10.95 30.87 12.29
CA ASP A 34 10.65 30.74 13.71
C ASP A 34 9.80 29.51 14.07
N ASN A 35 9.10 28.92 13.08
CA ASN A 35 8.05 27.93 13.34
C ASN A 35 8.13 26.65 12.48
N LYS A 36 9.12 26.53 11.59
CA LYS A 36 9.28 25.37 10.69
C LYS A 36 9.22 24.00 11.38
N SER A 37 9.81 23.90 12.59
CA SER A 37 9.90 22.67 13.39
C SER A 37 8.74 22.46 14.38
N ASN A 38 7.78 23.37 14.45
CA ASN A 38 6.72 23.28 15.44
C ASN A 38 5.55 22.46 14.88
N PHE A 39 5.33 21.27 15.47
CA PHE A 39 4.24 20.35 15.14
C PHE A 39 3.14 20.30 16.23
N THR A 40 3.37 20.91 17.39
CA THR A 40 2.51 20.81 18.59
C THR A 40 1.44 21.89 18.70
N PHE A 41 1.10 22.58 17.60
CA PHE A 41 0.11 23.66 17.57
C PHE A 41 -1.35 23.19 17.66
N ILE A 42 -1.57 21.90 17.39
CA ILE A 42 -2.90 21.28 17.22
C ILE A 42 -3.70 21.26 18.54
N ASN A 43 -3.05 21.34 19.71
CA ASN A 43 -3.69 21.08 21.00
C ASN A 43 -3.95 22.32 21.87
N LYS A 44 -3.87 23.54 21.33
CA LYS A 44 -4.20 24.75 22.12
C LYS A 44 -5.40 25.47 21.55
N THR A 45 -6.55 24.98 21.99
CA THR A 45 -7.84 25.65 21.98
C THR A 45 -7.69 27.08 22.51
N GLY A 46 -8.10 28.07 21.71
CA GLY A 46 -8.20 29.45 22.18
C GLY A 46 -8.06 30.58 21.18
N ASP A 47 -7.71 30.32 19.91
CA ASP A 47 -7.56 31.41 18.92
C ASP A 47 -7.83 30.95 17.46
N GLU A 48 -8.80 30.07 17.28
CA GLU A 48 -9.22 29.58 15.94
C GLU A 48 -9.57 30.76 15.02
N GLU A 49 -10.37 31.70 15.51
CA GLU A 49 -10.75 32.91 14.77
C GLU A 49 -9.52 33.71 14.29
N LYS A 50 -8.49 33.86 15.14
CA LYS A 50 -7.26 34.57 14.74
C LYS A 50 -6.45 33.79 13.71
N LYS A 51 -6.39 32.46 13.82
CA LYS A 51 -5.72 31.60 12.83
C LYS A 51 -6.43 31.69 11.47
N GLN A 52 -7.76 31.63 11.47
CA GLN A 52 -8.58 31.77 10.27
C GLN A 52 -8.43 33.17 9.66
N ASN A 53 -8.47 34.23 10.48
CA ASN A 53 -8.22 35.60 10.03
C ASN A 53 -6.81 35.79 9.45
N LEU A 54 -5.79 35.17 10.05
CA LEU A 54 -4.43 35.18 9.50
C LEU A 54 -4.38 34.46 8.16
N LEU A 55 -5.02 33.30 8.04
CA LEU A 55 -5.10 32.57 6.78
C LEU A 55 -5.76 33.42 5.69
N VAL A 56 -6.87 34.10 5.99
CA VAL A 56 -7.54 35.02 5.06
C VAL A 56 -6.60 36.12 4.59
N CYS A 57 -5.90 36.82 5.50
CA CYS A 57 -4.95 37.86 5.12
C CYS A 57 -3.79 37.33 4.25
N LEU A 58 -3.30 36.11 4.53
CA LEU A 58 -2.27 35.47 3.71
C LEU A 58 -2.78 35.13 2.32
N LEU A 59 -4.02 34.63 2.18
CA LEU A 59 -4.62 34.29 0.89
C LEU A 59 -4.91 35.53 0.04
N GLU A 60 -5.38 36.61 0.66
CA GLU A 60 -5.58 37.90 -0.02
C GLU A 60 -4.26 38.48 -0.53
N LEU A 61 -3.20 38.38 0.26
CA LEU A 61 -1.85 38.78 -0.16
C LEU A 61 -1.31 37.87 -1.28
N LEU A 62 -1.57 36.56 -1.19
CA LEU A 62 -1.14 35.57 -2.18
C LEU A 62 -1.72 35.85 -3.57
N ALA A 63 -2.97 36.29 -3.65
CA ALA A 63 -3.68 36.49 -4.92
C ALA A 63 -2.92 37.41 -5.90
N SER A 64 -2.23 38.44 -5.40
CA SER A 64 -1.45 39.39 -6.21
C SER A 64 0.08 39.24 -6.07
N ALA A 65 0.55 38.24 -5.32
CA ALA A 65 1.96 38.03 -5.04
C ALA A 65 2.76 37.58 -6.28
N SER A 66 4.02 38.04 -6.36
CA SER A 66 5.02 37.51 -7.30
C SER A 66 5.33 36.02 -7.01
N PRO A 67 5.99 35.27 -7.92
CA PRO A 67 6.40 33.90 -7.64
C PRO A 67 7.22 33.74 -6.35
N ALA A 68 8.22 34.60 -6.15
CA ALA A 68 9.09 34.58 -4.96
C ALA A 68 8.30 34.84 -3.66
N ASP A 69 7.43 35.85 -3.67
CA ASP A 69 6.59 36.17 -2.51
C ASP A 69 5.55 35.07 -2.24
N SER A 70 4.99 34.51 -3.31
CA SER A 70 4.03 33.41 -3.24
C SER A 70 4.63 32.21 -2.50
N LEU A 71 5.90 31.87 -2.77
CA LEU A 71 6.60 30.80 -2.06
C LEU A 71 6.67 31.06 -0.54
N VAL A 72 7.01 32.28 -0.13
CA VAL A 72 7.10 32.66 1.29
C VAL A 72 5.73 32.59 1.96
N ILE A 73 4.69 33.09 1.29
CA ILE A 73 3.31 33.11 1.80
C ILE A 73 2.74 31.68 1.90
N LEU A 74 2.94 30.85 0.87
CA LEU A 74 2.47 29.46 0.85
C LEU A 74 3.12 28.61 1.93
N ARG A 75 4.40 28.84 2.25
CA ARG A 75 5.06 28.20 3.41
C ARG A 75 4.32 28.51 4.72
N ALA A 76 3.89 29.75 4.92
CA ALA A 76 3.13 30.14 6.11
C ALA A 76 1.74 29.49 6.12
N ILE A 77 1.05 29.47 4.97
CA ILE A 77 -0.24 28.78 4.80
C ILE A 77 -0.10 27.29 5.11
N ARG A 78 0.95 26.62 4.61
CA ARG A 78 1.20 25.20 4.90
C ARG A 78 1.46 24.94 6.38
N LEU A 79 2.17 25.84 7.07
CA LEU A 79 2.36 25.73 8.52
C LEU A 79 1.05 25.83 9.28
N LEU A 80 0.17 26.77 8.91
CA LEU A 80 -1.17 26.89 9.47
C LEU A 80 -2.04 25.67 9.15
N GLY A 81 -1.90 25.12 7.94
CA GLY A 81 -2.65 23.94 7.47
C GLY A 81 -2.35 22.63 8.18
N ARG A 82 -1.46 22.63 9.18
CA ARG A 82 -1.31 21.51 10.11
C ARG A 82 -2.45 21.43 11.12
N ASP A 83 -3.24 22.49 11.26
CA ASP A 83 -4.40 22.59 12.14
C ASP A 83 -5.70 22.61 11.31
N PRO A 84 -6.61 21.63 11.48
CA PRO A 84 -7.84 21.57 10.71
C PRO A 84 -8.74 22.81 10.92
N PHE A 85 -8.78 23.39 12.13
CA PHE A 85 -9.63 24.54 12.41
C PHE A 85 -9.12 25.82 11.75
N ALA A 86 -7.80 25.91 11.54
CA ALA A 86 -7.21 27.04 10.82
C ALA A 86 -7.62 27.06 9.33
N LEU A 87 -7.93 25.89 8.76
CA LEU A 87 -8.23 25.71 7.34
C LEU A 87 -9.69 25.98 6.96
N GLU A 88 -10.57 26.33 7.90
CA GLU A 88 -11.98 26.65 7.61
C GLU A 88 -12.19 27.63 6.44
N PRO A 89 -11.42 28.74 6.31
CA PRO A 89 -11.52 29.63 5.16
C PRO A 89 -11.31 28.95 3.80
N LEU A 90 -10.54 27.86 3.73
CA LEU A 90 -10.29 27.14 2.47
C LEU A 90 -11.44 26.23 2.03
N LYS A 91 -12.55 26.23 2.77
CA LYS A 91 -13.84 25.71 2.28
C LYS A 91 -14.56 26.71 1.38
N GLU A 92 -14.13 27.96 1.32
CA GLU A 92 -14.64 28.92 0.35
C GLU A 92 -13.91 28.77 -0.98
N GLU A 93 -14.67 28.62 -2.07
CA GLU A 93 -14.15 28.41 -3.42
C GLU A 93 -13.09 29.45 -3.81
N LYS A 94 -13.33 30.75 -3.57
CA LYS A 94 -12.41 31.83 -3.96
C LYS A 94 -10.99 31.64 -3.41
N TYR A 95 -10.88 31.16 -2.17
CA TYR A 95 -9.61 31.04 -1.47
C TYR A 95 -8.89 29.76 -1.89
N LEU A 96 -9.66 28.67 -2.06
CA LEU A 96 -9.11 27.42 -2.58
C LEU A 96 -8.64 27.57 -4.03
N ARG A 97 -9.39 28.31 -4.85
CA ARG A 97 -9.03 28.68 -6.22
C ARG A 97 -7.69 29.40 -6.27
N THR A 98 -7.42 30.34 -5.36
CA THR A 98 -6.10 31.00 -5.27
C THR A 98 -4.96 30.01 -5.08
N ILE A 99 -5.12 28.98 -4.24
CA ILE A 99 -4.09 27.94 -4.07
C ILE A 99 -3.93 27.11 -5.34
N VAL A 100 -5.03 26.72 -5.98
CA VAL A 100 -4.99 25.95 -7.24
C VAL A 100 -4.31 26.75 -8.35
N GLU A 101 -4.63 28.03 -8.52
CA GLU A 101 -3.97 28.89 -9.51
C GLU A 101 -2.46 29.02 -9.25
N LYS A 102 -2.06 29.14 -7.97
CA LYS A 102 -0.65 29.20 -7.60
C LYS A 102 0.07 27.87 -7.74
N SER A 103 -0.63 26.74 -7.83
CA SER A 103 -0.04 25.41 -8.04
C SER A 103 0.59 25.21 -9.42
N GLN A 104 0.36 26.13 -10.37
CA GLN A 104 0.82 26.02 -11.76
C GLN A 104 0.26 24.81 -12.52
N LEU A 105 -0.69 24.06 -11.95
CA LEU A 105 -1.33 22.97 -12.67
C LEU A 105 -2.13 23.51 -13.85
N GLY A 106 -1.94 22.91 -15.03
CA GLY A 106 -2.52 23.37 -16.30
C GLY A 106 -1.65 24.36 -17.08
N THR A 107 -0.45 24.71 -16.60
CA THR A 107 0.53 25.50 -17.37
C THR A 107 1.53 24.60 -18.09
N ASP A 108 2.55 25.21 -18.71
CA ASP A 108 3.67 24.51 -19.34
C ASP A 108 4.90 24.36 -18.45
N PHE A 109 4.82 24.78 -17.17
CA PHE A 109 5.93 24.75 -16.21
C PHE A 109 7.23 25.42 -16.70
N SER A 110 7.13 26.35 -17.68
CA SER A 110 8.31 27.01 -18.27
C SER A 110 8.97 28.03 -17.33
N ASP A 111 8.24 28.56 -16.35
CA ASP A 111 8.74 29.51 -15.36
C ASP A 111 9.28 28.76 -14.12
N SER A 112 10.60 28.69 -14.00
CA SER A 112 11.27 28.02 -12.87
C SER A 112 10.96 28.65 -11.53
N ASP A 113 10.80 29.98 -11.48
CA ASP A 113 10.55 30.71 -10.23
C ASP A 113 9.11 30.44 -9.76
N ALA A 114 8.17 30.37 -10.71
CA ALA A 114 6.79 29.97 -10.44
C ALA A 114 6.68 28.52 -9.98
N ASN A 115 7.50 27.61 -10.52
CA ASN A 115 7.48 26.19 -10.18
C ASN A 115 7.75 25.94 -8.69
N GLU A 116 8.70 26.65 -8.07
CA GLU A 116 8.97 26.50 -6.62
C GLU A 116 7.72 26.84 -5.79
N SER A 117 7.05 27.94 -6.13
CA SER A 117 5.81 28.33 -5.47
C SER A 117 4.68 27.32 -5.75
N GLY A 118 4.62 26.77 -6.97
CA GLY A 118 3.64 25.75 -7.36
C GLY A 118 3.76 24.46 -6.56
N MET A 119 4.98 23.97 -6.37
CA MET A 119 5.23 22.79 -5.54
C MET A 119 4.78 23.01 -4.08
N GLU A 120 5.01 24.21 -3.54
CA GLU A 120 4.54 24.56 -2.19
C GLU A 120 3.02 24.67 -2.10
N ALA A 121 2.35 25.20 -3.14
CA ALA A 121 0.90 25.21 -3.23
C ALA A 121 0.30 23.80 -3.28
N CYS A 122 0.89 22.86 -4.02
CA CYS A 122 0.47 21.46 -3.99
C CYS A 122 0.59 20.85 -2.58
N LYS A 123 1.63 21.19 -1.82
CA LYS A 123 1.76 20.77 -0.41
C LYS A 123 0.66 21.37 0.49
N CYS A 124 0.21 22.60 0.22
CA CYS A 124 -0.97 23.17 0.88
C CYS A 124 -2.25 22.38 0.55
N LEU A 125 -2.46 22.00 -0.72
CA LEU A 125 -3.62 21.19 -1.13
C LEU A 125 -3.63 19.81 -0.45
N VAL A 126 -2.46 19.18 -0.26
CA VAL A 126 -2.33 17.94 0.53
C VAL A 126 -2.84 18.16 1.95
N ASN A 127 -2.44 19.25 2.63
CA ASN A 127 -2.93 19.56 3.98
C ASN A 127 -4.45 19.75 3.99
N VAL A 128 -5.01 20.48 3.03
CA VAL A 128 -6.48 20.67 2.92
C VAL A 128 -7.17 19.32 2.81
N CYS A 129 -6.70 18.43 1.93
CA CYS A 129 -7.26 17.11 1.72
C CYS A 129 -7.15 16.21 2.97
N VAL A 130 -5.98 16.17 3.62
CA VAL A 130 -5.74 15.33 4.80
C VAL A 130 -6.52 15.82 6.02
N GLN A 131 -6.63 17.13 6.24
CA GLN A 131 -7.34 17.67 7.40
C GLN A 131 -8.86 17.60 7.24
N ASN A 132 -9.37 17.61 6.01
CA ASN A 132 -10.80 17.51 5.72
C ASN A 132 -11.24 16.08 5.40
N ILE A 133 -10.47 15.06 5.81
CA ILE A 133 -10.72 13.64 5.49
C ILE A 133 -12.14 13.12 5.83
N LYS A 134 -12.82 13.77 6.77
CA LYS A 134 -14.19 13.46 7.23
C LYS A 134 -15.26 14.40 6.68
N ASN A 135 -14.89 15.39 5.88
CA ASN A 135 -15.78 16.40 5.34
C ASN A 135 -15.85 16.30 3.81
N PRO A 136 -16.87 15.61 3.26
CA PRO A 136 -16.97 15.35 1.82
C PRO A 136 -17.15 16.63 0.97
N GLU A 137 -17.73 17.71 1.53
CA GLU A 137 -18.04 18.94 0.78
C GLU A 137 -16.80 19.60 0.16
N VAL A 138 -15.65 19.49 0.83
CA VAL A 138 -14.38 20.05 0.31
C VAL A 138 -13.89 19.27 -0.91
N PHE A 139 -14.21 17.97 -1.01
CA PHE A 139 -13.85 17.14 -2.14
C PHE A 139 -14.68 17.46 -3.39
N ASP A 140 -15.92 17.92 -3.20
CA ASP A 140 -16.74 18.41 -4.29
C ASP A 140 -16.14 19.68 -4.89
N LEU A 141 -15.67 20.63 -4.06
CA LEU A 141 -14.99 21.84 -4.53
C LEU A 141 -13.75 21.54 -5.39
N PHE A 142 -12.96 20.51 -5.01
CA PHE A 142 -11.82 20.08 -5.82
C PHE A 142 -12.26 19.64 -7.22
N TYR A 143 -13.39 18.92 -7.32
CA TYR A 143 -13.93 18.47 -8.59
C TYR A 143 -14.60 19.63 -9.34
N ASP A 144 -15.72 20.12 -8.82
CA ASP A 144 -16.50 21.24 -9.33
C ASP A 144 -16.48 22.35 -8.27
N PRO A 145 -15.89 23.53 -8.51
CA PRO A 145 -15.61 24.16 -9.81
C PRO A 145 -14.11 24.33 -10.13
N LEU A 146 -13.23 23.61 -9.44
CA LEU A 146 -11.77 23.78 -9.58
C LEU A 146 -11.15 22.86 -10.63
N ASN A 147 -11.84 21.80 -11.05
CA ASN A 147 -11.36 20.83 -12.03
C ASN A 147 -9.99 20.23 -11.66
N LEU A 148 -9.68 20.18 -10.36
CA LEU A 148 -8.35 19.82 -9.87
C LEU A 148 -7.93 18.39 -10.24
N PRO A 149 -8.81 17.37 -10.25
CA PRO A 149 -8.43 16.02 -10.67
C PRO A 149 -7.96 15.94 -12.11
N ASP A 150 -8.63 16.64 -13.03
CA ASP A 150 -8.21 16.73 -14.43
C ASP A 150 -6.86 17.46 -14.54
N LEU A 151 -6.69 18.58 -13.84
CA LEU A 151 -5.42 19.31 -13.79
C LEU A 151 -4.25 18.44 -13.26
N CYS A 152 -4.49 17.58 -12.27
CA CYS A 152 -3.49 16.63 -11.78
C CYS A 152 -3.15 15.57 -12.83
N ILE A 153 -4.15 15.00 -13.51
CA ILE A 153 -3.92 14.00 -14.57
C ILE A 153 -3.16 14.65 -15.73
N ASP A 154 -3.54 15.85 -16.15
CA ASP A 154 -2.85 16.62 -17.19
C ASP A 154 -1.38 16.82 -16.81
N ALA A 155 -1.10 17.20 -15.56
CA ALA A 155 0.27 17.35 -15.07
C ALA A 155 1.06 16.02 -15.11
N PHE A 156 0.45 14.89 -14.73
CA PHE A 156 1.12 13.58 -14.82
C PHE A 156 1.43 13.15 -16.25
N GLN A 157 0.65 13.61 -17.23
CA GLN A 157 0.84 13.33 -18.66
C GLN A 157 1.93 14.20 -19.30
N ARG A 158 2.49 15.17 -18.58
CA ARG A 158 3.54 16.05 -19.09
C ARG A 158 4.93 15.48 -18.90
N GLU A 159 5.72 15.52 -19.96
CA GLU A 159 7.14 15.10 -19.93
C GLU A 159 8.04 16.08 -19.17
N ASP A 160 7.66 17.36 -19.13
CA ASP A 160 8.40 18.45 -18.50
C ASP A 160 7.94 18.76 -17.06
N LEU A 161 7.11 17.91 -16.46
CA LEU A 161 6.71 18.05 -15.05
C LEU A 161 7.95 18.05 -14.14
N PRO A 162 8.22 19.13 -13.38
CA PRO A 162 9.39 19.20 -12.51
C PRO A 162 9.30 18.16 -11.38
N ASP A 163 10.44 17.56 -11.03
CA ASP A 163 10.48 16.42 -10.11
C ASP A 163 9.85 16.68 -8.72
N GLY A 164 9.94 17.91 -8.21
CA GLY A 164 9.37 18.25 -6.90
C GLY A 164 7.83 18.28 -6.86
N PHE A 165 7.15 18.19 -8.01
CA PHE A 165 5.69 18.08 -8.06
C PHE A 165 5.16 16.66 -7.82
N TYR A 166 5.93 15.60 -8.15
CA TYR A 166 5.39 14.23 -8.12
C TYR A 166 4.91 13.84 -6.73
N PHE A 167 5.73 14.03 -5.69
CA PHE A 167 5.35 13.65 -4.33
C PHE A 167 4.05 14.35 -3.87
N PRO A 168 3.95 15.70 -3.85
CA PRO A 168 2.73 16.34 -3.35
C PRO A 168 1.51 16.05 -4.23
N LEU A 169 1.65 15.93 -5.56
CA LEU A 169 0.54 15.61 -6.44
C LEU A 169 0.04 14.17 -6.26
N LEU A 170 0.94 13.18 -6.24
CA LEU A 170 0.58 11.78 -6.00
C LEU A 170 -0.03 11.61 -4.61
N ARG A 171 0.51 12.29 -3.60
CA ARG A 171 -0.03 12.27 -2.23
C ARG A 171 -1.44 12.86 -2.20
N PHE A 172 -1.65 14.02 -2.83
CA PHE A 172 -2.97 14.64 -2.94
C PHE A 172 -3.94 13.67 -3.62
N TYR A 173 -3.56 13.15 -4.80
CA TYR A 173 -4.42 12.32 -5.62
C TYR A 173 -4.78 11.00 -4.94
N LEU A 174 -3.83 10.38 -4.23
CA LEU A 174 -4.06 9.17 -3.42
C LEU A 174 -5.06 9.40 -2.30
N GLN A 175 -4.98 10.54 -1.61
CA GLN A 175 -5.94 10.87 -0.57
C GLN A 175 -7.29 11.29 -1.14
N TYR A 176 -7.30 11.90 -2.32
CA TYR A 176 -8.51 12.36 -2.98
C TYR A 176 -9.31 11.21 -3.62
N SER A 177 -8.65 10.30 -4.34
CA SER A 177 -9.29 9.27 -5.17
C SER A 177 -10.07 8.23 -4.38
N GLY A 178 -9.66 7.94 -3.13
CA GLY A 178 -10.40 7.05 -2.24
C GLY A 178 -11.66 7.67 -1.62
N ARG A 179 -11.94 8.95 -1.87
CA ARG A 179 -12.98 9.73 -1.16
C ARG A 179 -14.02 10.37 -2.07
N HIS A 180 -13.72 10.46 -3.36
CA HIS A 180 -14.62 11.04 -4.34
C HIS A 180 -14.94 10.02 -5.43
N GLU A 181 -16.19 9.60 -5.51
CA GLU A 181 -16.64 8.45 -6.31
C GLU A 181 -16.31 8.59 -7.81
N LYS A 182 -16.46 9.81 -8.36
CA LYS A 182 -16.21 10.07 -9.79
C LYS A 182 -14.72 10.00 -10.17
N THR A 183 -13.81 10.10 -9.20
CA THR A 183 -12.37 10.16 -9.48
C THR A 183 -11.85 8.87 -10.08
N GLN A 184 -12.40 7.71 -9.66
CA GLN A 184 -12.03 6.43 -10.25
C GLN A 184 -12.47 6.31 -11.70
N GLU A 185 -13.70 6.75 -12.01
CA GLU A 185 -14.21 6.75 -13.38
C GLU A 185 -13.38 7.68 -14.28
N LEU A 186 -13.08 8.89 -13.80
CA LEU A 186 -12.23 9.86 -14.50
C LEU A 186 -10.84 9.27 -14.76
N SER A 187 -10.19 8.71 -13.75
CA SER A 187 -8.85 8.12 -13.85
C SER A 187 -8.80 7.01 -14.90
N ARG A 188 -9.84 6.17 -14.96
CA ARG A 188 -9.98 5.12 -15.99
C ARG A 188 -10.16 5.72 -17.37
N LYS A 189 -11.07 6.69 -17.55
CA LYS A 189 -11.32 7.35 -18.85
C LYS A 189 -10.09 8.06 -19.41
N ARG A 190 -9.24 8.58 -18.53
CA ARG A 190 -8.03 9.33 -18.87
C ARG A 190 -6.76 8.46 -18.90
N ASN A 191 -6.87 7.14 -18.77
CA ASN A 191 -5.76 6.18 -18.77
C ASN A 191 -4.65 6.51 -17.75
N LEU A 192 -5.02 7.01 -16.56
CA LEU A 192 -4.05 7.41 -15.53
C LEU A 192 -3.11 6.25 -15.11
N LEU A 193 -3.59 5.00 -15.15
CA LEU A 193 -2.77 3.84 -14.83
C LEU A 193 -1.50 3.74 -15.69
N ILE A 194 -1.57 4.14 -16.96
CA ILE A 194 -0.42 4.11 -17.88
C ILE A 194 0.64 5.14 -17.46
N GLU A 195 0.20 6.33 -17.04
CA GLU A 195 1.12 7.35 -16.52
C GLU A 195 1.72 6.92 -15.18
N LEU A 196 0.94 6.26 -14.31
CA LEU A 196 1.47 5.73 -13.05
C LEU A 196 2.58 4.70 -13.27
N PHE A 197 2.48 3.85 -14.30
CA PHE A 197 3.57 2.96 -14.68
C PHE A 197 4.84 3.75 -15.04
N ARG A 198 4.72 4.79 -15.88
CA ARG A 198 5.87 5.65 -16.24
C ARG A 198 6.48 6.35 -15.03
N ILE A 199 5.66 6.79 -14.08
CA ILE A 199 6.11 7.43 -12.84
C ILE A 199 6.87 6.42 -11.96
N VAL A 200 6.37 5.18 -11.84
CA VAL A 200 7.08 4.10 -11.15
C VAL A 200 8.44 3.85 -11.82
N GLU A 201 8.48 3.76 -13.16
CA GLU A 201 9.73 3.60 -13.93
C GLU A 201 10.72 4.75 -13.65
N LYS A 202 10.23 6.00 -13.67
CA LYS A 202 11.03 7.21 -13.44
C LYS A 202 11.70 7.24 -12.06
N HIS A 203 10.99 6.83 -11.01
CA HIS A 203 11.49 6.92 -9.63
C HIS A 203 12.12 5.62 -9.11
N ALA A 204 12.05 4.52 -9.86
CA ALA A 204 12.54 3.21 -9.43
C ALA A 204 14.04 3.17 -9.10
N GLY A 205 14.86 4.02 -9.72
CA GLY A 205 16.30 4.10 -9.47
C GLY A 205 16.71 5.15 -8.43
N ARG A 206 15.76 5.92 -7.89
CA ARG A 206 16.01 7.14 -7.11
C ARG A 206 15.42 7.09 -5.70
N TYR A 207 15.03 5.92 -5.23
CA TYR A 207 14.39 5.75 -3.91
C TYR A 207 15.29 6.07 -2.71
N GLU A 208 16.59 6.33 -2.91
CA GLU A 208 17.44 6.87 -1.84
C GLU A 208 17.19 8.36 -1.60
N GLU A 209 16.72 9.09 -2.62
CA GLU A 209 16.26 10.48 -2.49
C GLU A 209 14.89 10.50 -1.80
N GLU A 210 14.73 11.28 -0.72
CA GLU A 210 13.52 11.24 0.11
C GLU A 210 12.23 11.57 -0.67
N GLU A 211 12.22 12.66 -1.44
CA GLU A 211 11.03 13.04 -2.22
C GLU A 211 10.72 12.05 -3.34
N ALA A 212 11.73 11.54 -4.06
CA ALA A 212 11.53 10.53 -5.10
C ALA A 212 11.02 9.20 -4.53
N ARG A 213 11.49 8.79 -3.35
CA ARG A 213 10.97 7.61 -2.64
C ARG A 213 9.51 7.79 -2.24
N LEU A 214 9.16 8.94 -1.68
CA LEU A 214 7.78 9.20 -1.27
C LEU A 214 6.84 9.25 -2.49
N ALA A 215 7.29 9.83 -3.60
CA ALA A 215 6.58 9.77 -4.88
C ALA A 215 6.41 8.33 -5.36
N LEU A 216 7.47 7.51 -5.35
CA LEU A 216 7.42 6.10 -5.73
C LEU A 216 6.41 5.31 -4.89
N LEU A 217 6.40 5.50 -3.57
CA LEU A 217 5.47 4.81 -2.67
C LEU A 217 4.00 5.17 -2.96
N ASP A 218 3.72 6.45 -3.22
CA ASP A 218 2.38 6.89 -3.58
C ASP A 218 1.98 6.44 -4.99
N ALA A 219 2.93 6.42 -5.94
CA ALA A 219 2.72 5.87 -7.28
C ALA A 219 2.41 4.37 -7.25
N LEU A 220 3.13 3.56 -6.47
CA LEU A 220 2.83 2.14 -6.26
C LEU A 220 1.44 1.95 -5.63
N SER A 221 1.09 2.78 -4.64
CA SER A 221 -0.23 2.72 -3.99
C SER A 221 -1.36 3.05 -4.95
N LEU A 222 -1.21 4.11 -5.75
CA LEU A 222 -2.18 4.48 -6.79
C LEU A 222 -2.25 3.44 -7.91
N THR A 223 -1.10 2.87 -8.30
CA THR A 223 -1.05 1.78 -9.30
C THR A 223 -1.84 0.59 -8.81
N PHE A 224 -1.69 0.19 -7.54
CA PHE A 224 -2.52 -0.85 -6.94
C PHE A 224 -4.00 -0.48 -6.98
N VAL A 225 -4.39 0.72 -6.53
CA VAL A 225 -5.80 1.18 -6.52
C VAL A 225 -6.41 1.14 -7.93
N PHE A 226 -5.73 1.71 -8.92
CA PHE A 226 -6.27 1.82 -10.27
C PHE A 226 -6.12 0.58 -11.13
N SER A 227 -5.48 -0.49 -10.62
CA SER A 227 -5.42 -1.80 -11.28
C SER A 227 -6.31 -2.86 -10.61
N GLN A 228 -7.08 -2.53 -9.56
CA GLN A 228 -7.88 -3.51 -8.82
C GLN A 228 -8.87 -4.29 -9.69
N HIS A 229 -9.37 -3.67 -10.77
CA HIS A 229 -10.28 -4.32 -11.72
C HIS A 229 -9.64 -5.49 -12.48
N LEU A 230 -8.32 -5.56 -12.53
CA LEU A 230 -7.55 -6.65 -13.16
C LEU A 230 -7.22 -7.77 -12.18
N GLY A 231 -7.28 -7.47 -10.87
CA GLY A 231 -6.96 -8.40 -9.81
C GLY A 231 -8.13 -9.32 -9.43
N PRO A 232 -7.85 -10.32 -8.57
CA PRO A 232 -8.86 -11.27 -8.09
C PRO A 232 -9.89 -10.63 -7.12
N LEU A 233 -9.65 -9.40 -6.65
CA LEU A 233 -10.50 -8.74 -5.65
C LEU A 233 -11.74 -8.05 -6.25
N GLU A 234 -11.69 -7.59 -7.51
CA GLU A 234 -12.83 -6.92 -8.19
C GLU A 234 -13.36 -7.68 -9.41
N GLY A 235 -12.98 -8.95 -9.58
CA GLY A 235 -13.58 -9.84 -10.59
C GLY A 235 -12.91 -9.82 -11.97
N GLN A 236 -11.58 -9.68 -12.01
CA GLN A 236 -10.70 -9.93 -13.17
C GLN A 236 -11.31 -9.57 -14.53
N LYS A 237 -11.35 -8.27 -14.84
CA LYS A 237 -11.70 -7.79 -16.18
C LYS A 237 -10.56 -8.06 -17.15
N GLU A 238 -10.91 -8.22 -18.43
CA GLU A 238 -9.92 -8.32 -19.51
C GLU A 238 -9.07 -7.03 -19.57
N PRO A 239 -7.74 -7.15 -19.48
CA PRO A 239 -6.84 -6.01 -19.58
C PRO A 239 -6.78 -5.46 -21.00
N THR A 240 -6.59 -4.16 -21.12
CA THR A 240 -6.27 -3.51 -22.39
C THR A 240 -4.82 -3.79 -22.82
N SER A 241 -4.52 -3.61 -24.11
CA SER A 241 -3.15 -3.77 -24.63
C SER A 241 -2.14 -2.83 -23.96
N GLU A 242 -2.55 -1.60 -23.65
CA GLU A 242 -1.72 -0.61 -22.98
C GLU A 242 -1.43 -1.01 -21.52
N GLU A 243 -2.43 -1.55 -20.80
CA GLU A 243 -2.24 -2.07 -19.44
C GLU A 243 -1.27 -3.26 -19.43
N LEU A 244 -1.41 -4.19 -20.39
CA LEU A 244 -0.50 -5.33 -20.53
C LEU A 244 0.94 -4.87 -20.81
N GLU A 245 1.13 -3.92 -21.73
CA GLU A 245 2.46 -3.38 -22.02
C GLU A 245 3.04 -2.65 -20.80
N GLY A 246 2.22 -1.87 -20.09
CA GLY A 246 2.60 -1.19 -18.86
C GLY A 246 3.08 -2.16 -17.78
N PHE A 247 2.32 -3.23 -17.52
CA PHE A 247 2.74 -4.29 -16.59
C PHE A 247 4.04 -4.96 -17.02
N LYS A 248 4.19 -5.31 -18.29
CA LYS A 248 5.45 -5.89 -18.82
C LYS A 248 6.66 -5.00 -18.55
N ARG A 249 6.51 -3.67 -18.64
CA ARG A 249 7.59 -2.73 -18.29
C ARG A 249 7.90 -2.70 -16.80
N ILE A 250 6.87 -2.70 -15.94
CA ILE A 250 7.08 -2.58 -14.49
C ILE A 250 7.40 -3.90 -13.79
N ILE A 251 7.06 -5.08 -14.34
CA ILE A 251 7.33 -6.38 -13.70
C ILE A 251 8.81 -6.56 -13.31
N PRO A 252 9.80 -6.32 -14.19
CA PRO A 252 11.21 -6.39 -13.81
C PRO A 252 11.59 -5.42 -12.68
N ILE A 253 10.90 -4.27 -12.59
CA ILE A 253 11.09 -3.29 -11.51
C ILE A 253 10.51 -3.82 -10.20
N LEU A 254 9.30 -4.37 -10.22
CA LEU A 254 8.69 -4.99 -9.04
C LEU A 254 9.55 -6.13 -8.50
N GLN A 255 10.13 -6.96 -9.38
CA GLN A 255 11.05 -8.03 -8.98
C GLN A 255 12.38 -7.50 -8.39
N LYS A 256 12.91 -6.39 -8.92
CA LYS A 256 14.06 -5.71 -8.31
C LYS A 256 13.72 -5.17 -6.92
N PHE A 257 12.51 -4.65 -6.72
CA PHE A 257 12.05 -4.20 -5.41
C PHE A 257 11.92 -5.34 -4.41
N LEU A 258 11.43 -6.52 -4.83
CA LEU A 258 11.39 -7.70 -3.95
C LEU A 258 12.78 -8.12 -3.44
N ALA A 259 13.83 -7.88 -4.23
CA ALA A 259 15.20 -8.21 -3.87
C ALA A 259 15.90 -7.13 -3.00
N LEU A 260 15.21 -6.04 -2.64
CA LEU A 260 15.78 -5.01 -1.77
C LEU A 260 16.00 -5.55 -0.34
N PRO A 261 16.98 -5.02 0.41
CA PRO A 261 17.17 -5.37 1.81
C PRO A 261 15.91 -5.08 2.62
N ILE A 262 15.42 -6.07 3.38
CA ILE A 262 14.17 -5.97 4.14
C ILE A 262 14.39 -5.60 5.62
N ASP A 263 15.64 -5.43 6.04
CA ASP A 263 16.07 -4.97 7.36
C ASP A 263 15.97 -3.44 7.54
N ASN A 264 15.93 -2.70 6.43
CA ASN A 264 15.73 -1.25 6.41
C ASN A 264 14.24 -0.92 6.20
N SER A 265 13.68 -0.09 7.09
CA SER A 265 12.25 0.29 7.03
C SER A 265 11.87 0.99 5.72
N LYS A 266 12.77 1.80 5.14
CA LYS A 266 12.49 2.55 3.90
C LYS A 266 12.31 1.61 2.70
N THR A 267 13.18 0.61 2.57
CA THR A 267 13.13 -0.37 1.48
C THR A 267 12.01 -1.38 1.73
N GLN A 268 11.72 -1.72 2.99
CA GLN A 268 10.58 -2.57 3.36
C GLN A 268 9.24 -1.97 2.91
N GLU A 269 9.05 -0.65 3.00
CA GLU A 269 7.86 0.03 2.47
C GLU A 269 7.73 -0.14 0.95
N ILE A 270 8.85 -0.06 0.22
CA ILE A 270 8.88 -0.25 -1.24
C ILE A 270 8.51 -1.69 -1.59
N VAL A 271 9.08 -2.67 -0.88
CA VAL A 271 8.77 -4.10 -1.06
C VAL A 271 7.28 -4.35 -0.81
N SER A 272 6.71 -3.81 0.28
CA SER A 272 5.27 -3.92 0.58
C SER A 272 4.40 -3.30 -0.52
N GLY A 273 4.80 -2.14 -1.05
CA GLY A 273 4.13 -1.50 -2.20
C GLY A 273 4.18 -2.35 -3.47
N ALA A 274 5.33 -2.93 -3.79
CA ALA A 274 5.52 -3.79 -4.96
C ALA A 274 4.65 -5.05 -4.89
N ILE A 275 4.62 -5.72 -3.73
CA ILE A 275 3.78 -6.89 -3.49
C ILE A 275 2.29 -6.56 -3.69
N LYS A 276 1.83 -5.38 -3.23
CA LYS A 276 0.44 -4.96 -3.45
C LYS A 276 0.11 -4.82 -4.92
N VAL A 277 0.97 -4.18 -5.71
CA VAL A 277 0.79 -4.06 -7.17
C VAL A 277 0.76 -5.43 -7.84
N MET A 278 1.61 -6.37 -7.40
CA MET A 278 1.66 -7.74 -7.95
C MET A 278 0.35 -8.51 -7.83
N ILE A 279 -0.52 -8.21 -6.86
CA ILE A 279 -1.85 -8.85 -6.73
C ILE A 279 -2.69 -8.66 -7.99
N ASN A 280 -2.52 -7.51 -8.66
CA ASN A 280 -3.35 -7.09 -9.77
C ASN A 280 -2.69 -7.34 -11.14
N VAL A 281 -1.55 -8.02 -11.17
CA VAL A 281 -0.88 -8.34 -12.44
C VAL A 281 -1.74 -9.33 -13.22
N PRO A 282 -2.13 -9.03 -14.47
CA PRO A 282 -2.96 -9.92 -15.26
C PRO A 282 -2.29 -11.27 -15.52
N ALA A 283 -3.08 -12.34 -15.60
CA ALA A 283 -2.58 -13.69 -15.87
C ALA A 283 -1.77 -13.77 -17.18
N ALA A 284 -2.12 -12.95 -18.18
CA ALA A 284 -1.40 -12.85 -19.45
C ALA A 284 0.04 -12.32 -19.33
N CYS A 285 0.43 -11.76 -18.19
CA CYS A 285 1.78 -11.29 -17.89
C CYS A 285 2.56 -12.24 -16.96
N THR A 286 2.02 -13.43 -16.68
CA THR A 286 2.65 -14.37 -15.74
C THR A 286 4.01 -14.85 -16.25
N ASP A 287 4.15 -15.09 -17.54
CA ASP A 287 5.40 -15.56 -18.15
C ASP A 287 6.52 -14.51 -18.13
N ASP A 288 6.20 -13.25 -17.82
CA ASP A 288 7.18 -12.16 -17.71
C ASP A 288 7.96 -12.19 -16.36
N PHE A 289 7.61 -13.10 -15.43
CA PHE A 289 8.28 -13.24 -14.14
C PHE A 289 9.40 -14.29 -14.14
N GLU A 290 10.54 -13.95 -13.52
CA GLU A 290 11.48 -14.95 -12.98
C GLU A 290 10.85 -15.72 -11.78
N HIS A 291 10.05 -16.75 -12.05
CA HIS A 291 9.21 -17.43 -11.06
C HIS A 291 9.92 -17.94 -9.81
N GLU A 292 11.05 -18.64 -9.95
CA GLU A 292 11.75 -19.23 -8.80
C GLU A 292 12.28 -18.15 -7.85
N LYS A 293 12.85 -17.08 -8.42
CA LYS A 293 13.38 -15.94 -7.66
C LYS A 293 12.25 -15.17 -6.98
N THR A 294 11.18 -14.85 -7.72
CA THR A 294 9.99 -14.19 -7.16
C THR A 294 9.40 -14.97 -5.99
N LEU A 295 9.26 -16.29 -6.12
CA LEU A 295 8.77 -17.15 -5.04
C LEU A 295 9.68 -17.06 -3.80
N ARG A 296 11.00 -17.13 -4.00
CA ARG A 296 11.99 -17.05 -2.91
C ARG A 296 11.90 -15.71 -2.18
N ASP A 297 11.82 -14.61 -2.91
CA ASP A 297 11.81 -13.26 -2.33
C ASP A 297 10.48 -12.97 -1.59
N LEU A 298 9.34 -13.41 -2.15
CA LEU A 298 8.04 -13.36 -1.47
C LEU A 298 8.03 -14.18 -0.16
N LEU A 299 8.59 -15.39 -0.19
CA LEU A 299 8.73 -16.21 1.00
C LEU A 299 9.65 -15.56 2.04
N GLY A 300 10.78 -14.99 1.61
CA GLY A 300 11.70 -14.26 2.48
C GLY A 300 11.02 -13.10 3.19
N PHE A 301 10.22 -12.31 2.46
CA PHE A 301 9.44 -11.21 3.02
C PHE A 301 8.39 -11.71 4.04
N LEU A 302 7.62 -12.74 3.70
CA LEU A 302 6.63 -13.32 4.62
C LEU A 302 7.28 -13.85 5.90
N VAL A 303 8.38 -14.61 5.76
CA VAL A 303 9.15 -15.14 6.90
C VAL A 303 9.62 -14.01 7.81
N MET A 304 10.24 -12.97 7.25
CA MET A 304 10.71 -11.84 8.04
C MET A 304 9.55 -11.13 8.77
N LYS A 305 8.42 -10.87 8.10
CA LYS A 305 7.26 -10.25 8.75
C LYS A 305 6.69 -11.10 9.88
N LEU A 306 6.59 -12.42 9.70
CA LEU A 306 6.16 -13.34 10.76
C LEU A 306 7.19 -13.39 11.89
N GLN A 307 8.49 -13.45 11.60
CA GLN A 307 9.54 -13.47 12.62
C GLN A 307 9.53 -12.21 13.50
N ALA A 308 9.32 -11.03 12.90
CA ALA A 308 9.23 -9.76 13.62
C ALA A 308 8.03 -9.65 14.58
N CYS A 309 7.00 -10.50 14.43
CA CYS A 309 5.87 -10.53 15.34
C CYS A 309 6.26 -11.21 16.66
N GLU A 310 6.65 -10.44 17.68
CA GLU A 310 6.96 -10.96 19.02
C GLU A 310 5.70 -11.39 19.80
N VAL A 311 4.59 -10.72 19.54
CA VAL A 311 3.29 -10.95 20.19
C VAL A 311 2.23 -11.14 19.11
N GLU A 312 1.27 -12.01 19.40
CA GLU A 312 0.10 -12.32 18.57
C GLU A 312 -0.65 -11.04 18.09
N ASP A 313 -0.68 -9.98 18.90
CA ASP A 313 -1.32 -8.70 18.59
C ASP A 313 -0.52 -7.79 17.61
N ASN A 314 0.76 -8.11 17.33
CA ASN A 314 1.62 -7.30 16.44
C ASN A 314 1.56 -7.71 14.96
N ILE A 315 0.72 -8.70 14.63
CA ILE A 315 0.54 -9.16 13.25
C ILE A 315 -0.14 -8.07 12.43
N SER A 316 0.50 -7.64 11.35
CA SER A 316 0.00 -6.61 10.43
C SER A 316 -0.76 -7.24 9.25
N PRO A 317 -2.10 -7.21 9.22
CA PRO A 317 -2.86 -7.79 8.12
C PRO A 317 -2.56 -7.11 6.77
N ALA A 318 -2.25 -5.81 6.80
CA ALA A 318 -1.97 -5.01 5.61
C ALA A 318 -0.68 -5.43 4.88
N ASP A 319 0.28 -6.02 5.60
CA ASP A 319 1.53 -6.52 5.03
C ASP A 319 1.43 -8.02 4.65
N LEU A 320 0.77 -8.82 5.49
CA LEU A 320 0.74 -10.28 5.32
C LEU A 320 -0.29 -10.73 4.29
N THR A 321 -1.45 -10.09 4.23
CA THR A 321 -2.55 -10.52 3.34
C THR A 321 -2.15 -10.49 1.87
N PRO A 322 -1.49 -9.44 1.34
CA PRO A 322 -1.00 -9.40 -0.04
C PRO A 322 -0.11 -10.59 -0.42
N VAL A 323 0.91 -10.88 0.40
CA VAL A 323 1.87 -11.95 0.12
C VAL A 323 1.23 -13.34 0.25
N LEU A 324 0.34 -13.54 1.23
CA LEU A 324 -0.40 -14.80 1.38
C LEU A 324 -1.32 -15.06 0.17
N LEU A 325 -1.99 -14.03 -0.34
CA LEU A 325 -2.82 -14.12 -1.54
C LEU A 325 -1.97 -14.56 -2.75
N ILE A 326 -0.84 -13.91 -3.01
CA ILE A 326 0.03 -14.25 -4.15
C ILE A 326 0.59 -15.67 -4.00
N LEU A 327 1.09 -16.06 -2.81
CA LEU A 327 1.59 -17.42 -2.57
C LEU A 327 0.49 -18.49 -2.72
N THR A 328 -0.75 -18.15 -2.38
CA THR A 328 -1.90 -19.04 -2.61
C THR A 328 -2.13 -19.23 -4.11
N SER A 329 -2.10 -18.15 -4.90
CA SER A 329 -2.22 -18.21 -6.35
C SER A 329 -1.09 -19.02 -6.99
N ILE A 330 0.16 -18.78 -6.59
CA ILE A 330 1.33 -19.54 -7.07
C ILE A 330 1.18 -21.03 -6.73
N SER A 331 0.80 -21.35 -5.50
CA SER A 331 0.64 -22.75 -5.08
C SER A 331 -0.51 -23.47 -5.77
N LYS A 332 -1.55 -22.76 -6.24
CA LYS A 332 -2.64 -23.33 -7.05
C LYS A 332 -2.17 -23.57 -8.49
N ALA A 333 -1.46 -22.61 -9.08
CA ALA A 333 -0.99 -22.70 -10.46
C ALA A 333 0.19 -23.69 -10.65
N VAL A 334 1.08 -23.79 -9.65
CA VAL A 334 2.31 -24.59 -9.71
C VAL A 334 2.36 -25.55 -8.53
N PRO A 335 1.82 -26.77 -8.64
CA PRO A 335 1.79 -27.75 -7.55
C PRO A 335 3.15 -28.03 -6.91
N ALA A 336 4.24 -28.03 -7.70
CA ALA A 336 5.60 -28.23 -7.21
C ALA A 336 6.05 -27.15 -6.19
N SER A 337 5.51 -25.92 -6.28
CA SER A 337 5.82 -24.85 -5.34
C SER A 337 5.32 -25.12 -3.91
N ARG A 338 4.28 -25.97 -3.76
CA ARG A 338 3.70 -26.31 -2.45
C ARG A 338 4.74 -26.92 -1.51
N VAL A 339 5.62 -27.76 -2.04
CA VAL A 339 6.69 -28.39 -1.26
C VAL A 339 7.69 -27.33 -0.78
N ILE A 340 8.10 -26.41 -1.66
CA ILE A 340 9.04 -25.33 -1.33
C ILE A 340 8.45 -24.40 -0.26
N ILE A 341 7.17 -24.03 -0.41
CA ILE A 341 6.47 -23.18 0.55
C ILE A 341 6.33 -23.89 1.90
N LYS A 342 5.95 -25.18 1.92
CA LYS A 342 5.88 -25.99 3.16
C LYS A 342 7.24 -26.13 3.83
N ASP A 343 8.30 -26.45 3.08
CA ASP A 343 9.65 -26.58 3.63
C ASP A 343 10.15 -25.26 4.25
N THR A 344 9.68 -24.11 3.75
CA THR A 344 10.03 -22.79 4.27
C THR A 344 9.19 -22.38 5.49
N LEU A 345 7.87 -22.52 5.42
CA LEU A 345 6.94 -22.01 6.45
C LEU A 345 6.69 -23.02 7.58
N LEU A 346 6.85 -24.31 7.30
CA LEU A 346 6.58 -25.44 8.18
C LEU A 346 7.76 -26.44 8.15
N PRO A 347 8.95 -26.03 8.64
CA PRO A 347 10.14 -26.89 8.59
C PRO A 347 9.88 -28.22 9.31
N GLY A 348 10.18 -29.34 8.64
CA GLY A 348 9.93 -30.68 9.18
C GLY A 348 8.49 -31.19 9.03
N TRP A 349 7.64 -30.56 8.23
CA TRP A 349 6.23 -30.94 8.07
C TRP A 349 5.97 -32.40 7.66
N ARG A 350 6.95 -33.07 7.06
CA ARG A 350 6.88 -34.49 6.70
C ARG A 350 6.81 -35.40 7.94
N ASP A 351 7.38 -34.95 9.05
CA ASP A 351 7.45 -35.69 10.32
C ASP A 351 6.36 -35.24 11.31
N PHE A 352 5.43 -34.37 10.88
CA PHE A 352 4.32 -33.97 11.73
C PHE A 352 3.34 -35.12 11.91
N GLU A 353 3.11 -35.51 13.16
CA GLU A 353 2.08 -36.48 13.51
C GLU A 353 0.87 -35.76 14.11
N PRO A 354 -0.36 -36.19 13.80
CA PRO A 354 -1.54 -35.66 14.46
C PRO A 354 -1.45 -35.88 15.98
N GLN A 355 -1.85 -34.89 16.76
CA GLN A 355 -2.00 -35.11 18.19
C GLN A 355 -3.12 -36.12 18.48
N LYS A 356 -3.05 -36.80 19.63
CA LYS A 356 -4.06 -37.81 20.04
C LYS A 356 -5.49 -37.27 20.05
N ASN A 357 -5.66 -35.98 20.34
CA ASN A 357 -6.96 -35.34 20.34
C ASN A 357 -7.42 -34.90 18.95
N MET A 358 -6.52 -34.87 17.95
CA MET A 358 -6.70 -34.32 16.59
C MET A 358 -7.15 -32.85 16.53
N VAL A 359 -7.47 -32.24 17.67
CA VAL A 359 -7.93 -30.86 17.80
C VAL A 359 -6.75 -29.91 17.69
N ASP A 360 -5.67 -30.22 18.39
CA ASP A 360 -4.50 -29.35 18.46
C ASP A 360 -3.55 -29.60 17.29
N PRO A 361 -2.84 -28.57 16.81
CA PRO A 361 -1.77 -28.73 15.83
C PRO A 361 -0.64 -29.64 16.34
N PRO A 362 0.21 -30.17 15.46
CA PRO A 362 1.41 -30.93 15.84
C PRO A 362 2.25 -30.24 16.92
N LYS A 363 2.85 -31.01 17.82
CA LYS A 363 3.66 -30.49 18.95
C LYS A 363 4.81 -29.58 18.50
N GLN A 364 5.35 -29.84 17.31
CA GLN A 364 6.40 -29.07 16.66
C GLN A 364 5.97 -27.62 16.38
N LEU A 365 4.67 -27.35 16.38
CA LEU A 365 4.07 -26.03 16.18
C LEU A 365 3.51 -25.44 17.49
N GLU A 366 3.82 -25.99 18.67
CA GLU A 366 3.42 -25.41 19.96
C GLU A 366 4.29 -24.21 20.37
N ASP A 367 5.55 -24.16 19.89
CA ASP A 367 6.45 -23.06 20.20
C ASP A 367 6.04 -21.80 19.44
N LYS A 368 5.61 -20.79 20.21
CA LYS A 368 5.14 -19.49 19.73
C LYS A 368 6.17 -18.70 18.92
N SER A 369 7.46 -19.01 19.08
CA SER A 369 8.53 -18.37 18.33
C SER A 369 8.63 -18.85 16.89
N THR A 370 8.08 -20.04 16.59
CA THR A 370 8.17 -20.65 15.26
C THR A 370 7.31 -19.92 14.22
N ILE A 371 7.78 -19.88 12.97
CA ILE A 371 7.03 -19.31 11.84
C ILE A 371 5.71 -20.06 11.64
N GLY A 372 5.75 -21.39 11.75
CA GLY A 372 4.58 -22.24 11.60
C GLY A 372 3.49 -21.93 12.64
N TYR A 373 3.85 -21.72 13.91
CA TYR A 373 2.88 -21.27 14.92
C TYR A 373 2.23 -19.94 14.51
N LYS A 374 3.04 -18.95 14.12
CA LYS A 374 2.54 -17.61 13.77
C LYS A 374 1.64 -17.64 12.53
N LEU A 375 1.93 -18.51 11.56
CA LEU A 375 1.07 -18.77 10.41
C LEU A 375 -0.26 -19.43 10.84
N LEU A 376 -0.23 -20.43 11.72
CA LEU A 376 -1.44 -21.03 12.29
C LEU A 376 -2.25 -20.06 13.17
N TYR A 377 -1.59 -19.09 13.79
CA TYR A 377 -2.27 -18.04 14.53
C TYR A 377 -3.04 -17.09 13.60
N CYS A 378 -2.53 -16.82 12.40
CA CYS A 378 -3.23 -16.02 11.38
C CYS A 378 -4.62 -16.59 11.04
N MET A 379 -4.79 -17.92 11.10
CA MET A 379 -6.08 -18.61 10.92
C MET A 379 -7.07 -18.42 12.08
N THR A 380 -6.68 -17.69 13.13
CA THR A 380 -7.55 -17.37 14.27
C THR A 380 -7.63 -15.88 14.52
N CYS A 381 -7.02 -15.05 13.65
CA CYS A 381 -7.12 -13.59 13.74
C CYS A 381 -8.54 -13.11 13.41
N SER A 382 -8.94 -12.02 14.06
CA SER A 382 -10.24 -11.37 13.81
C SER A 382 -10.33 -10.67 12.46
N ASN A 383 -9.19 -10.38 11.80
CA ASN A 383 -9.18 -9.80 10.47
C ASN A 383 -9.62 -10.85 9.42
N PRO A 384 -10.75 -10.64 8.72
CA PRO A 384 -11.29 -11.67 7.82
C PRO A 384 -10.38 -12.00 6.64
N GLY A 385 -9.66 -11.01 6.10
CA GLY A 385 -8.74 -11.21 4.99
C GLY A 385 -7.56 -12.08 5.40
N LEU A 386 -6.92 -11.75 6.53
CA LEU A 386 -5.80 -12.52 7.03
C LEU A 386 -6.21 -13.95 7.41
N TYR A 387 -7.35 -14.11 8.08
CA TYR A 387 -7.95 -15.42 8.36
C TYR A 387 -8.16 -16.23 7.07
N HIS A 388 -8.82 -15.63 6.08
CA HIS A 388 -9.18 -16.30 4.84
C HIS A 388 -7.95 -16.75 4.05
N TYR A 389 -7.02 -15.83 3.77
CA TYR A 389 -5.88 -16.13 2.90
C TYR A 389 -4.81 -16.99 3.58
N SER A 390 -4.65 -16.93 4.91
CA SER A 390 -3.80 -17.90 5.62
C SER A 390 -4.39 -19.32 5.59
N SER A 391 -5.70 -19.43 5.76
CA SER A 391 -6.40 -20.72 5.70
C SER A 391 -6.40 -21.32 4.29
N GLU A 392 -6.68 -20.50 3.27
CA GLU A 392 -6.63 -20.91 1.86
C GLU A 392 -5.24 -21.38 1.44
N LEU A 393 -4.19 -20.66 1.84
CA LEU A 393 -2.81 -21.07 1.57
C LEU A 393 -2.54 -22.45 2.17
N LEU A 394 -2.75 -22.61 3.48
CA LEU A 394 -2.46 -23.86 4.18
C LEU A 394 -3.25 -25.04 3.62
N PHE A 395 -4.52 -24.84 3.27
CA PHE A 395 -5.31 -25.90 2.68
C PHE A 395 -4.81 -26.30 1.29
N ASN A 396 -4.45 -25.33 0.45
CA ASN A 396 -3.88 -25.64 -0.87
C ASN A 396 -2.47 -26.25 -0.79
N LEU A 397 -1.67 -25.92 0.23
CA LEU A 397 -0.39 -26.60 0.50
C LEU A 397 -0.57 -28.08 0.87
N CYS A 398 -1.76 -28.45 1.34
CA CYS A 398 -2.18 -29.82 1.63
C CYS A 398 -2.88 -30.48 0.43
N ASP A 399 -2.74 -29.92 -0.78
CA ASP A 399 -3.41 -30.40 -2.00
C ASP A 399 -4.93 -30.52 -1.86
N GLU A 400 -5.51 -29.65 -1.05
CA GLU A 400 -6.93 -29.67 -0.73
C GLU A 400 -7.43 -30.96 -0.07
N ASP A 401 -6.50 -31.76 0.48
CA ASP A 401 -6.79 -32.97 1.22
C ASP A 401 -7.09 -32.66 2.69
N GLY A 402 -8.29 -33.05 3.15
CA GLY A 402 -8.74 -32.76 4.50
C GLY A 402 -7.94 -33.49 5.59
N ASP A 403 -7.47 -34.71 5.32
CA ASP A 403 -6.76 -35.53 6.31
C ASP A 403 -5.34 -34.99 6.52
N GLU A 404 -4.62 -34.66 5.44
CA GLU A 404 -3.33 -33.98 5.44
C GLU A 404 -3.43 -32.59 6.08
N PHE A 405 -4.49 -31.85 5.76
CA PHE A 405 -4.73 -30.55 6.37
C PHE A 405 -4.93 -30.65 7.89
N VAL A 406 -5.73 -31.61 8.36
CA VAL A 406 -5.91 -31.85 9.81
C VAL A 406 -4.61 -32.31 10.46
N ARG A 407 -3.80 -33.13 9.78
CA ARG A 407 -2.47 -33.53 10.27
C ARG A 407 -1.56 -32.34 10.53
N ILE A 408 -1.60 -31.31 9.69
CA ILE A 408 -0.73 -30.13 9.78
C ILE A 408 -1.31 -29.04 10.70
N VAL A 409 -2.62 -28.81 10.65
CA VAL A 409 -3.29 -27.64 11.25
C VAL A 409 -4.04 -27.98 12.54
N GLY A 410 -4.50 -29.22 12.69
CA GLY A 410 -5.46 -29.61 13.73
C GLY A 410 -6.88 -29.16 13.42
N ILE A 411 -7.87 -29.94 13.89
CA ILE A 411 -9.29 -29.68 13.64
C ILE A 411 -9.73 -28.35 14.27
N GLY A 412 -9.20 -27.99 15.43
CA GLY A 412 -9.63 -26.78 16.15
C GLY A 412 -9.47 -25.52 15.31
N LYS A 413 -8.28 -25.31 14.73
CA LYS A 413 -8.00 -24.18 13.83
C LYS A 413 -8.56 -24.39 12.42
N GLY A 414 -8.63 -25.64 11.95
CA GLY A 414 -9.12 -25.98 10.62
C GLY A 414 -10.65 -26.05 10.47
N ALA A 415 -11.42 -26.04 11.56
CA ALA A 415 -12.86 -26.33 11.54
C ALA A 415 -13.65 -25.40 10.62
N GLY A 416 -13.34 -24.09 10.63
CA GLY A 416 -14.05 -23.11 9.81
C GLY A 416 -13.90 -23.38 8.31
N ILE A 417 -12.67 -23.59 7.84
CA ILE A 417 -12.42 -23.87 6.42
C ILE A 417 -12.90 -25.26 6.00
N LEU A 418 -12.80 -26.27 6.86
CA LEU A 418 -13.35 -27.61 6.63
C LEU A 418 -14.88 -27.58 6.54
N ALA A 419 -15.55 -26.77 7.37
CA ALA A 419 -17.00 -26.60 7.31
C ALA A 419 -17.42 -25.94 5.99
N ASN A 420 -16.74 -24.86 5.59
CA ASN A 420 -17.01 -24.15 4.34
C ASN A 420 -16.83 -25.04 3.10
N ARG A 421 -15.93 -26.05 3.17
CA ARG A 421 -15.74 -27.05 2.11
C ARG A 421 -16.57 -28.33 2.26
N GLY A 422 -17.44 -28.43 3.29
CA GLY A 422 -18.27 -29.61 3.53
C GLY A 422 -17.50 -30.85 4.01
N LEU A 423 -16.25 -30.69 4.46
CA LEU A 423 -15.37 -31.79 4.88
C LEU A 423 -15.42 -32.07 6.38
N LEU A 424 -15.97 -31.16 7.20
CA LEU A 424 -15.92 -31.27 8.67
C LEU A 424 -16.65 -32.51 9.21
N ALA A 425 -17.75 -32.93 8.58
CA ALA A 425 -18.52 -34.10 9.01
C ALA A 425 -17.70 -35.40 8.98
N ASN A 426 -16.70 -35.50 8.11
CA ASN A 426 -15.81 -36.65 7.97
C ASN A 426 -14.89 -36.82 9.20
N PHE A 427 -14.69 -35.76 9.99
CA PHE A 427 -13.85 -35.75 11.18
C PHE A 427 -14.64 -35.87 12.47
N ALA A 428 -15.92 -35.50 12.47
CA ALA A 428 -16.81 -35.69 13.62
C ALA A 428 -16.97 -37.17 14.01
N SER A 429 -16.94 -38.08 13.03
CA SER A 429 -16.91 -39.53 13.26
C SER A 429 -15.55 -40.03 13.80
N LYS A 430 -14.43 -39.47 13.31
CA LYS A 430 -13.05 -39.77 13.73
C LYS A 430 -12.74 -39.26 15.15
N MET A 431 -13.36 -38.17 15.61
CA MET A 431 -13.21 -37.66 16.99
C MET A 431 -13.89 -38.55 18.05
N ASN A 432 -14.98 -39.25 17.69
CA ASN A 432 -15.69 -40.17 18.61
C ASN A 432 -15.03 -41.56 18.72
N ARG A 433 -14.06 -41.87 17.84
CA ARG A 433 -13.17 -43.03 17.90
C ARG A 433 -11.84 -42.64 17.25
N PRO A 434 -10.83 -42.18 18.01
CA PRO A 434 -9.54 -41.80 17.43
C PRO A 434 -8.93 -43.04 16.79
N THR A 435 -9.10 -43.14 15.47
CA THR A 435 -8.51 -44.20 14.69
C THR A 435 -7.18 -43.62 14.22
N ILE A 436 -6.09 -44.12 14.78
CA ILE A 436 -4.75 -43.88 14.25
C ILE A 436 -4.83 -44.20 12.74
N PRO A 437 -4.35 -43.33 11.83
CA PRO A 437 -4.35 -43.62 10.40
C PRO A 437 -3.79 -45.02 10.19
N GLN A 438 -4.53 -45.87 9.47
CA GLN A 438 -4.06 -47.23 9.20
C GLN A 438 -2.72 -47.13 8.48
N ASN A 439 -1.72 -47.78 9.07
CA ASN A 439 -0.38 -47.93 8.53
C ASN A 439 -0.45 -48.24 7.03
N VAL A 440 0.32 -47.50 6.23
CA VAL A 440 0.69 -47.88 4.86
C VAL A 440 1.01 -49.38 4.90
N THR A 441 0.22 -50.18 4.18
CA THR A 441 0.38 -51.63 4.21
C THR A 441 1.64 -52.02 3.43
N GLU A 442 2.21 -53.20 3.70
CA GLU A 442 3.33 -53.72 2.89
C GLU A 442 2.96 -53.84 1.40
N GLU A 443 1.66 -53.94 1.09
CA GLU A 443 1.14 -53.91 -0.28
C GLU A 443 1.20 -52.51 -0.88
N ASP A 444 0.83 -51.46 -0.14
CA ASP A 444 0.94 -50.07 -0.60
C ASP A 444 2.40 -49.64 -0.83
N VAL A 445 3.34 -50.11 0.00
CA VAL A 445 4.79 -49.89 -0.19
C VAL A 445 5.29 -50.61 -1.44
N LYS A 446 4.84 -51.84 -1.71
CA LYS A 446 5.21 -52.61 -2.91
C LYS A 446 4.63 -51.98 -4.17
N GLU A 447 3.41 -51.43 -4.11
CA GLU A 447 2.77 -50.76 -5.24
C GLU A 447 3.50 -49.45 -5.59
N TRP A 448 3.90 -48.68 -4.56
CA TRP A 448 4.75 -47.50 -4.73
C TRP A 448 6.14 -47.83 -5.30
N GLN A 449 6.80 -48.89 -4.81
CA GLN A 449 8.10 -49.32 -5.33
C GLN A 449 8.02 -49.77 -6.80
N SER A 450 6.95 -50.50 -7.16
CA SER A 450 6.65 -50.91 -8.54
C SER A 450 6.39 -49.70 -9.46
N LEU A 451 5.67 -48.69 -8.96
CA LEU A 451 5.42 -47.45 -9.70
C LEU A 451 6.72 -46.66 -9.94
N MET A 452 7.60 -46.57 -8.94
CA MET A 452 8.90 -45.92 -9.05
C MET A 452 9.84 -46.65 -10.03
N GLU A 453 9.89 -47.99 -10.00
CA GLU A 453 10.67 -48.77 -10.99
C GLU A 453 10.15 -48.58 -12.43
N ARG A 454 8.84 -48.46 -12.62
CA ARG A 454 8.23 -48.19 -13.94
C ARG A 454 8.60 -46.80 -14.43
N LEU A 455 8.60 -45.80 -13.56
CA LEU A 455 8.99 -44.43 -13.90
C LEU A 455 10.49 -44.31 -14.20
N GLU A 456 11.35 -45.00 -13.46
CA GLU A 456 12.79 -45.05 -13.77
C GLU A 456 13.09 -45.72 -15.12
N LYS A 457 12.39 -46.81 -15.44
CA LYS A 457 12.53 -47.47 -16.76
C LYS A 457 12.01 -46.59 -17.89
N TYR A 458 10.92 -45.86 -17.67
CA TYR A 458 10.39 -44.90 -18.63
C TYR A 458 11.38 -43.75 -18.89
N ASN A 459 11.99 -43.21 -17.84
CA ASN A 459 12.97 -42.12 -17.94
C ASN A 459 14.31 -42.58 -18.54
N LYS A 460 14.73 -43.84 -18.33
CA LYS A 460 15.90 -44.42 -19.00
C LYS A 460 15.64 -44.77 -20.48
N GLY A 461 14.38 -44.92 -20.88
CA GLY A 461 13.97 -45.22 -22.27
C GLY A 461 13.77 -44.00 -23.16
N GLN A 462 13.80 -42.78 -22.62
CA GLN A 462 13.71 -41.52 -23.37
C GLN A 462 15.09 -40.88 -23.65
N GLY A 463 16.18 -41.61 -23.33
CA GLY A 463 17.56 -41.18 -23.52
C GLY A 463 18.38 -42.07 -24.46
N GLN A 464 17.77 -42.58 -25.54
CA GLN A 464 18.46 -43.16 -26.70
C GLN A 464 17.90 -42.60 -28.01
#